data_AF-A0A0W0SH54-F1
#
_entry.id   AF-A0A0W0SH54-F1
#
_cell.length_a   1.000
_cell.length_b   1.000
_cell.length_c   1.000
_cell.angle_alpha   90.00
_cell.angle_beta   90.00
_cell.angle_gamma   90.00
#
_symmetry.space_group_name_H-M   'P 1'
#
loop_
_entity.id
_entity.type
_entity.pdbx_description
1 polymer ?
#
loop_
_entity_poly.entity_id
_entity_poly.type
_entity_poly.pdbx_seq_one_letter_code
_entity_poly.pdbx_strand_id
1 'polypeptide(L)'
;MGRLFQDKKKDVNRIIGNFVAAEAKSGDFFNKLNALQNELYTVKTKEEFDIVVQKLINEGKNVHQFLSELITGADQEIISKVMVQLASQPNLKNFIILLNYTELAAKSIAETNESLSVQQSLVGLNEEQKTVLLLFITKLKELKPIAALLVNQEEVFKVLLQQTTSLDAIDKIENEIENKNRLLDGALERLLPYPKDELVAGQIINILKANRHLLKVLQSFDLHETLMDDILNARARIFADTDSYASAQPVC
;
A
#
# COMPACT_ATOMS: atom_id res chain seq x y z
N MET A 1 23.47 -5.69 38.27
CA MET A 1 22.32 -5.89 37.35
C MET A 1 21.10 -6.43 38.11
N GLY A 2 20.41 -5.63 38.94
CA GLY A 2 19.49 -6.17 39.97
C GLY A 2 18.04 -5.71 39.92
N ARG A 3 17.77 -4.39 39.91
CA ARG A 3 16.40 -3.85 40.04
C ARG A 3 15.72 -3.60 38.70
N LEU A 4 16.41 -2.91 37.78
CA LEU A 4 15.88 -2.56 36.45
C LEU A 4 15.40 -3.77 35.62
N PHE A 5 16.07 -4.92 35.73
CA PHE A 5 15.66 -6.15 35.05
C PHE A 5 14.46 -6.84 35.71
N GLN A 6 14.34 -6.75 37.04
CA GLN A 6 13.20 -7.29 37.79
C GLN A 6 11.94 -6.45 37.57
N ASP A 7 12.08 -5.12 37.53
CA ASP A 7 11.00 -4.17 37.24
C ASP A 7 10.44 -4.41 35.83
N LYS A 8 11.30 -4.51 34.82
CA LYS A 8 10.89 -4.85 33.44
C LYS A 8 10.18 -6.20 33.33
N LYS A 9 10.61 -7.22 34.07
CA LYS A 9 9.94 -8.53 34.09
C LYS A 9 8.56 -8.46 34.74
N LYS A 10 8.42 -7.66 35.80
CA LYS A 10 7.14 -7.42 36.47
C LYS A 10 6.15 -6.70 35.56
N ASP A 11 6.62 -5.71 34.79
CA ASP A 11 5.79 -5.00 33.83
C ASP A 11 5.32 -5.86 32.66
N VAL A 12 6.20 -6.72 32.11
CA VAL A 12 5.81 -7.71 31.08
C VAL A 12 4.70 -8.63 31.62
N ASN A 13 4.89 -9.21 32.82
CA ASN A 13 3.89 -10.10 33.40
C ASN A 13 2.56 -9.39 33.71
N ARG A 14 2.62 -8.12 34.16
CA ARG A 14 1.43 -7.28 34.40
C ARG A 14 0.64 -7.10 33.10
N ILE A 15 1.32 -6.73 32.02
CA ILE A 15 0.67 -6.50 30.72
C ILE A 15 0.08 -7.80 30.18
N ILE A 16 0.80 -8.92 30.25
CA ILE A 16 0.26 -10.25 29.88
C ILE A 16 -0.97 -10.60 30.72
N GLY A 17 -0.97 -10.28 32.01
CA GLY A 17 -2.15 -10.41 32.86
C GLY A 17 -3.36 -9.60 32.34
N ASN A 18 -3.13 -8.39 31.85
CA ASN A 18 -4.19 -7.58 31.22
C ASN A 18 -4.76 -8.27 29.96
N PHE A 19 -3.90 -8.84 29.10
CA PHE A 19 -4.33 -9.58 27.92
C PHE A 19 -5.15 -10.83 28.28
N VAL A 20 -4.71 -11.59 29.28
CA VAL A 20 -5.47 -12.76 29.77
C VAL A 20 -6.82 -12.36 30.34
N ALA A 21 -6.88 -11.29 31.15
CA ALA A 21 -8.14 -10.79 31.71
C ALA A 21 -9.12 -10.26 30.64
N ALA A 22 -8.60 -9.82 29.50
CA ALA A 22 -9.37 -9.23 28.42
C ALA A 22 -9.65 -10.20 27.25
N GLU A 23 -9.38 -11.49 27.43
CA GLU A 23 -9.52 -12.54 26.40
C GLU A 23 -10.97 -12.65 25.87
N ALA A 24 -11.97 -12.64 26.75
CA ALA A 24 -13.38 -12.65 26.34
C ALA A 24 -13.74 -11.45 25.45
N LYS A 25 -13.33 -10.23 25.84
CA LYS A 25 -13.57 -9.01 25.06
C LYS A 25 -12.85 -9.03 23.71
N SER A 26 -11.65 -9.61 23.66
CA SER A 26 -10.92 -9.87 22.41
C SER A 26 -11.67 -10.85 21.51
N GLY A 27 -12.29 -11.88 22.07
CA GLY A 27 -13.19 -12.79 21.37
C GLY A 27 -14.40 -12.08 20.74
N ASP A 28 -15.04 -11.18 21.48
CA ASP A 28 -16.17 -10.39 20.97
C ASP A 28 -15.77 -9.51 19.78
N PHE A 29 -14.63 -8.81 19.89
CA PHE A 29 -14.08 -8.03 18.79
C PHE A 29 -13.77 -8.90 17.57
N PHE A 30 -13.10 -10.04 17.78
CA PHE A 30 -12.78 -10.97 16.69
C PHE A 30 -14.05 -11.45 15.97
N ASN A 31 -15.07 -11.87 16.72
CA ASN A 31 -16.32 -12.36 16.16
C ASN A 31 -17.05 -11.28 15.37
N LYS A 32 -17.14 -10.06 15.90
CA LYS A 32 -17.81 -8.94 15.24
C LYS A 32 -17.10 -8.53 13.96
N LEU A 33 -15.78 -8.45 14.00
CA LEU A 33 -14.96 -8.14 12.83
C LEU A 33 -15.03 -9.24 11.76
N ASN A 34 -15.06 -10.51 12.15
CA ASN A 34 -15.24 -11.62 11.23
C ASN A 34 -16.65 -11.59 10.60
N ALA A 35 -17.69 -11.27 11.36
CA ALA A 35 -19.05 -11.10 10.84
C ALA A 35 -19.13 -9.96 9.82
N LEU A 36 -18.52 -8.81 10.10
CA LEU A 36 -18.45 -7.68 9.16
C LEU A 36 -17.65 -8.03 7.90
N GLN A 37 -16.58 -8.81 8.02
CA GLN A 37 -15.81 -9.28 6.88
C GLN A 37 -16.62 -10.25 6.01
N ASN A 38 -17.44 -11.11 6.61
CA ASN A 38 -18.36 -11.96 5.86
C ASN A 38 -19.48 -11.15 5.19
N GLU A 39 -20.01 -10.13 5.86
CA GLU A 39 -20.98 -9.17 5.28
C GLU A 39 -20.37 -8.52 4.03
N LEU A 40 -19.12 -8.08 4.13
CA LEU A 40 -18.36 -7.46 3.04
C LEU A 40 -18.29 -8.36 1.79
N TYR A 41 -18.05 -9.67 1.94
CA TYR A 41 -18.00 -10.57 0.78
C TYR A 41 -19.35 -10.82 0.09
N THR A 42 -20.46 -10.42 0.72
CA THR A 42 -21.81 -10.68 0.20
C THR A 42 -22.52 -9.44 -0.35
N VAL A 43 -21.90 -8.26 -0.23
CA VAL A 43 -22.44 -7.00 -0.75
C VAL A 43 -22.60 -7.06 -2.27
N LYS A 44 -23.64 -6.41 -2.79
CA LYS A 44 -23.95 -6.36 -4.23
C LYS A 44 -23.93 -4.95 -4.80
N THR A 45 -23.99 -3.95 -3.93
CA THR A 45 -24.04 -2.54 -4.33
C THR A 45 -22.91 -1.75 -3.69
N LYS A 46 -22.60 -0.60 -4.28
CA LYS A 46 -21.60 0.32 -3.73
C LYS A 46 -22.03 0.90 -2.39
N GLU A 47 -23.33 1.17 -2.22
CA GLU A 47 -23.90 1.70 -0.99
C GLU A 47 -23.78 0.70 0.16
N GLU A 48 -24.14 -0.57 -0.06
CA GLU A 48 -23.93 -1.64 0.92
C GLU A 48 -22.44 -1.79 1.28
N PHE A 49 -21.57 -1.79 0.27
CA PHE A 49 -20.12 -1.84 0.48
C PHE A 49 -19.63 -0.70 1.36
N ASP A 50 -20.01 0.55 1.06
CA ASP A 50 -19.56 1.72 1.80
C ASP A 50 -20.07 1.68 3.26
N ILE A 51 -21.30 1.21 3.49
CA ILE A 51 -21.84 0.99 4.84
C ILE A 51 -21.00 -0.03 5.62
N VAL A 52 -20.70 -1.19 5.02
CA VAL A 52 -19.90 -2.24 5.68
C VAL A 52 -18.49 -1.76 5.97
N VAL A 53 -17.85 -1.05 5.03
CA VAL A 53 -16.53 -0.45 5.22
C VAL A 53 -16.52 0.53 6.39
N GLN A 54 -17.55 1.38 6.53
CA GLN A 54 -17.64 2.29 7.67
C GLN A 54 -17.78 1.54 9.01
N LYS A 55 -18.58 0.47 9.05
CA LYS A 55 -18.68 -0.40 10.24
C LYS A 55 -17.32 -1.02 10.58
N LEU A 56 -16.60 -1.53 9.58
CA LEU A 56 -15.25 -2.11 9.73
C LEU A 56 -14.25 -1.09 10.27
N ILE A 57 -14.24 0.14 9.73
CA ILE A 57 -13.36 1.22 10.18
C ILE A 57 -13.66 1.59 11.64
N ASN A 58 -14.94 1.74 11.99
CA ASN A 58 -15.34 2.10 13.35
C ASN A 58 -14.96 1.00 14.34
N GLU A 59 -15.19 -0.26 13.99
CA GLU A 59 -14.82 -1.38 14.85
C GLU A 59 -13.30 -1.53 14.96
N GLY A 60 -12.56 -1.30 13.86
CA GLY A 60 -11.09 -1.26 13.88
C GLY A 60 -10.54 -0.17 14.81
N LYS A 61 -11.17 1.01 14.86
CA LYS A 61 -10.83 2.07 15.83
C LYS A 61 -11.06 1.62 17.28
N ASN A 62 -12.19 0.95 17.55
CA ASN A 62 -12.49 0.42 18.88
C ASN A 62 -11.45 -0.63 19.32
N VAL A 63 -11.06 -1.52 18.40
CA VAL A 63 -9.99 -2.50 18.63
C VAL A 63 -8.66 -1.82 18.89
N HIS A 64 -8.28 -0.83 18.07
CA HIS A 64 -7.02 -0.12 18.26
C HIS A 64 -6.97 0.55 19.63
N GLN A 65 -8.02 1.27 20.02
CA GLN A 65 -8.11 1.90 21.34
C GLN A 65 -8.00 0.85 22.46
N PHE A 66 -8.74 -0.24 22.35
CA PHE A 66 -8.70 -1.33 23.33
C PHE A 66 -7.29 -1.93 23.47
N LEU A 67 -6.60 -2.20 22.35
CA LEU A 67 -5.24 -2.73 22.38
C LEU A 67 -4.25 -1.72 22.98
N SER A 68 -4.38 -0.44 22.66
CA SER A 68 -3.56 0.63 23.24
C SER A 68 -3.73 0.73 24.75
N GLU A 69 -4.96 0.61 25.26
CA GLU A 69 -5.24 0.60 26.70
C GLU A 69 -4.48 -0.53 27.42
N LEU A 70 -4.43 -1.73 26.82
CA LEU A 70 -3.75 -2.91 27.41
C LEU A 70 -2.23 -2.73 27.57
N ILE A 71 -1.60 -1.96 26.68
CA ILE A 71 -0.14 -1.71 26.69
C ILE A 71 0.24 -0.33 27.23
N THR A 72 -0.71 0.40 27.84
CA THR A 72 -0.47 1.76 28.33
C THR A 72 0.69 1.80 29.33
N GLY A 73 1.61 2.74 29.10
CA GLY A 73 2.81 2.94 29.93
C GLY A 73 3.94 1.92 29.69
N ALA A 74 3.83 1.06 28.66
CA ALA A 74 4.90 0.16 28.26
C ALA A 74 5.87 0.85 27.30
N ASP A 75 7.17 0.65 27.51
CA ASP A 75 8.19 1.02 26.52
C ASP A 75 8.30 -0.04 25.40
N GLN A 76 9.03 0.29 24.34
CA GLN A 76 9.18 -0.58 23.16
C GLN A 76 9.87 -1.93 23.47
N GLU A 77 10.76 -1.97 24.48
CA GLU A 77 11.43 -3.20 24.90
C GLU A 77 10.44 -4.14 25.62
N ILE A 78 9.58 -3.59 26.48
CA ILE A 78 8.52 -4.32 27.17
C ILE A 78 7.48 -4.82 26.15
N ILE A 79 7.04 -3.98 25.22
CA ILE A 79 6.09 -4.37 24.16
C ILE A 79 6.64 -5.54 23.35
N SER A 80 7.92 -5.48 22.94
CA SER A 80 8.55 -6.55 22.16
C SER A 80 8.53 -7.89 22.92
N LYS A 81 8.83 -7.88 24.22
CA LYS A 81 8.79 -9.08 25.08
C LYS A 81 7.36 -9.61 25.28
N VAL A 82 6.38 -8.72 25.43
CA VAL A 82 4.97 -9.07 25.51
C VAL A 82 4.50 -9.75 24.23
N MET A 83 4.83 -9.22 23.06
CA MET A 83 4.44 -9.81 21.77
C MET A 83 4.98 -11.23 21.58
N VAL A 84 6.22 -11.50 21.97
CA VAL A 84 6.81 -12.85 21.93
C VAL A 84 6.04 -13.82 22.85
N GLN A 85 5.64 -13.36 24.04
CA GLN A 85 4.87 -14.18 24.99
C GLN A 85 3.40 -14.36 24.59
N LEU A 86 2.79 -13.39 23.92
CA LEU A 86 1.44 -13.53 23.35
C LEU A 86 1.43 -14.59 22.24
N ALA A 87 2.46 -14.59 21.38
CA ALA A 87 2.57 -15.54 20.27
C ALA A 87 2.76 -17.00 20.74
N SER A 88 3.31 -17.23 21.93
CA SER A 88 3.50 -18.58 22.49
C SER A 88 2.29 -19.10 23.29
N GLN A 89 1.25 -18.29 23.47
CA GLN A 89 0.06 -18.64 24.26
C GLN A 89 -1.15 -18.92 23.36
N PRO A 90 -1.59 -20.20 23.23
CA PRO A 90 -2.70 -20.57 22.35
C PRO A 90 -4.03 -19.87 22.68
N ASN A 91 -4.27 -19.61 23.97
CA ASN A 91 -5.45 -18.92 24.48
C ASN A 91 -5.50 -17.42 24.11
N LEU A 92 -4.41 -16.83 23.60
CA LEU A 92 -4.36 -15.41 23.23
C LEU A 92 -4.27 -15.19 21.72
N LYS A 93 -4.56 -16.22 20.92
CA LYS A 93 -4.49 -16.17 19.45
C LYS A 93 -5.34 -15.05 18.84
N ASN A 94 -6.48 -14.73 19.44
CA ASN A 94 -7.35 -13.64 18.96
C ASN A 94 -6.63 -12.29 18.94
N PHE A 95 -5.77 -12.01 19.92
CA PHE A 95 -4.99 -10.77 19.95
C PHE A 95 -4.00 -10.68 18.79
N ILE A 96 -3.35 -11.79 18.41
CA ILE A 96 -2.46 -11.83 17.24
C ILE A 96 -3.23 -11.49 15.96
N ILE A 97 -4.47 -11.97 15.84
CA ILE A 97 -5.31 -11.67 14.68
C ILE A 97 -5.75 -10.20 14.71
N LEU A 98 -6.22 -9.70 15.86
CA LEU A 98 -6.65 -8.30 16.04
C LEU A 98 -5.53 -7.31 15.75
N LEU A 99 -4.29 -7.62 16.14
CA LEU A 99 -3.11 -6.80 15.85
C LEU A 99 -2.83 -6.68 14.35
N ASN A 100 -3.11 -7.74 13.58
CA ASN A 100 -2.92 -7.77 12.13
C ASN A 100 -4.21 -7.45 11.35
N TYR A 101 -5.30 -7.12 12.04
CA TYR A 101 -6.62 -7.03 11.42
C TYR A 101 -6.71 -5.92 10.37
N THR A 102 -6.06 -4.79 10.60
CA THR A 102 -6.07 -3.66 9.67
C THR A 102 -5.55 -4.06 8.28
N GLU A 103 -4.51 -4.90 8.22
CA GLU A 103 -3.95 -5.39 6.97
C GLU A 103 -4.92 -6.36 6.27
N LEU A 104 -5.48 -7.31 7.03
CA LEU A 104 -6.46 -8.27 6.51
C LEU A 104 -7.74 -7.58 6.00
N ALA A 105 -8.23 -6.59 6.74
CA ALA A 105 -9.40 -5.80 6.37
C ALA A 105 -9.11 -4.95 5.12
N ALA A 106 -7.98 -4.25 5.06
CA ALA A 106 -7.60 -3.45 3.90
C ALA A 106 -7.55 -4.28 2.61
N LYS A 107 -6.98 -5.49 2.70
CA LYS A 107 -6.97 -6.44 1.57
C LYS A 107 -8.39 -6.84 1.13
N SER A 108 -9.23 -7.25 2.08
CA SER A 108 -10.60 -7.71 1.79
C SER A 108 -11.47 -6.60 1.19
N ILE A 109 -11.31 -5.37 1.70
CA ILE A 109 -11.99 -4.16 1.21
C ILE A 109 -11.57 -3.86 -0.23
N ALA A 110 -10.26 -3.92 -0.52
CA ALA A 110 -9.75 -3.67 -1.88
C ALA A 110 -10.26 -4.72 -2.88
N GLU A 111 -10.23 -6.01 -2.52
CA GLU A 111 -10.70 -7.11 -3.38
C GLU A 111 -12.21 -6.99 -3.66
N THR A 112 -13.01 -6.67 -2.65
CA THR A 112 -14.47 -6.51 -2.80
C THR A 112 -14.82 -5.28 -3.64
N ASN A 113 -14.16 -4.14 -3.39
CA ASN A 113 -14.37 -2.93 -4.19
C ASN A 113 -14.02 -3.14 -5.66
N GLU A 114 -12.92 -3.84 -5.92
CA GLU A 114 -12.50 -4.17 -7.28
C GLU A 114 -13.53 -5.06 -7.97
N SER A 115 -14.01 -6.11 -7.30
CA SER A 115 -15.06 -6.99 -7.82
C SER A 115 -16.33 -6.22 -8.18
N LEU A 116 -16.83 -5.37 -7.27
CA LEU A 116 -18.00 -4.54 -7.51
C LEU A 116 -17.79 -3.56 -8.68
N SER A 117 -16.64 -2.89 -8.72
CA SER A 117 -16.31 -1.95 -9.78
C SER A 117 -16.27 -2.63 -11.15
N VAL A 118 -15.72 -3.85 -11.24
CA VAL A 118 -15.75 -4.66 -12.45
C VAL A 118 -17.19 -5.01 -12.82
N GLN A 119 -17.99 -5.52 -11.88
CA GLN A 119 -19.39 -5.88 -12.13
C GLN A 119 -20.22 -4.70 -12.65
N GLN A 120 -20.06 -3.52 -12.05
CA GLN A 120 -20.73 -2.30 -12.49
C GLN A 120 -20.30 -1.87 -13.89
N SER A 121 -19.01 -2.00 -14.22
CA SER A 121 -18.47 -1.63 -15.52
C SER A 121 -18.86 -2.58 -16.65
N LEU A 122 -19.36 -3.77 -16.32
CA LEU A 122 -19.92 -4.72 -17.29
C LEU A 122 -21.37 -4.42 -17.67
N VAL A 123 -22.07 -3.59 -16.89
CA VAL A 123 -23.47 -3.23 -17.16
C VAL A 123 -23.57 -2.43 -18.45
N GLY A 124 -24.44 -2.87 -19.36
CA GLY A 124 -24.66 -2.19 -20.65
C GLY A 124 -23.64 -2.54 -21.73
N LEU A 125 -22.62 -3.36 -21.43
CA LEU A 125 -21.72 -3.90 -22.45
C LEU A 125 -22.31 -5.16 -23.11
N ASN A 126 -22.01 -5.37 -24.39
CA ASN A 126 -22.27 -6.64 -25.07
C ASN A 126 -21.20 -7.69 -24.71
N GLU A 127 -21.41 -8.96 -25.08
CA GLU A 127 -20.50 -10.06 -24.70
C GLU A 127 -19.07 -9.92 -25.24
N GLU A 128 -18.89 -9.34 -26.42
CA GLU A 128 -17.56 -9.08 -26.99
C GLU A 128 -16.84 -7.99 -26.18
N GLN A 129 -17.52 -6.89 -25.89
CA GLN A 129 -17.02 -5.79 -25.07
C GLN A 129 -16.68 -6.24 -23.64
N LYS A 130 -17.54 -7.07 -23.03
CA LYS A 130 -17.26 -7.68 -21.72
C LYS A 130 -15.99 -8.53 -21.76
N THR A 131 -15.83 -9.33 -22.81
CA THR A 131 -14.64 -10.18 -23.00
C THR A 131 -13.37 -9.34 -23.07
N VAL A 132 -13.39 -8.26 -23.86
CA VAL A 132 -12.24 -7.34 -23.99
C VAL A 132 -11.92 -6.66 -22.65
N LEU A 133 -12.93 -6.15 -21.95
CA LEU A 133 -12.75 -5.51 -20.64
C LEU A 133 -12.14 -6.49 -19.62
N LEU A 134 -12.70 -7.69 -19.49
CA LEU A 134 -12.22 -8.72 -18.56
C LEU A 134 -10.81 -9.20 -18.91
N LEU A 135 -10.49 -9.32 -20.20
CA LEU A 135 -9.15 -9.67 -20.64
C LEU A 135 -8.14 -8.58 -20.27
N PHE A 136 -8.47 -7.31 -20.51
CA PHE A 136 -7.60 -6.19 -20.11
C PHE A 136 -7.32 -6.21 -18.60
N ILE A 137 -8.37 -6.33 -17.77
CA ILE A 137 -8.23 -6.35 -16.31
C ILE A 137 -7.42 -7.57 -15.84
N THR A 138 -7.64 -8.74 -16.43
CA THR A 138 -6.85 -9.94 -16.13
C THR A 138 -5.38 -9.74 -16.46
N LYS A 139 -5.07 -9.23 -17.67
CA LYS A 139 -3.69 -8.95 -18.07
C LYS A 139 -3.04 -7.88 -17.22
N LEU A 140 -3.74 -6.82 -16.85
CA LEU A 140 -3.22 -5.82 -15.92
C LEU A 140 -2.87 -6.42 -14.56
N LYS A 141 -3.69 -7.35 -14.04
CA LYS A 141 -3.38 -8.03 -12.77
C LYS A 141 -2.16 -8.95 -12.88
N GLU A 142 -1.98 -9.62 -14.00
CA GLU A 142 -0.80 -10.46 -14.28
C GLU A 142 0.51 -9.63 -14.27
N LEU A 143 0.43 -8.33 -14.56
CA LEU A 143 1.59 -7.43 -14.53
C LEU A 143 2.00 -6.97 -13.11
N LYS A 144 1.22 -7.25 -12.07
CA LYS A 144 1.52 -6.84 -10.68
C LYS A 144 2.94 -7.20 -10.20
N PRO A 145 3.46 -8.42 -10.44
CA PRO A 145 4.81 -8.77 -10.00
C PRO A 145 5.89 -7.98 -10.74
N ILE A 146 5.67 -7.70 -12.03
CA ILE A 146 6.59 -6.90 -12.85
C ILE A 146 6.59 -5.45 -12.38
N ALA A 147 5.40 -4.88 -12.14
CA ALA A 147 5.24 -3.55 -11.58
C ALA A 147 6.02 -3.38 -10.25
N ALA A 148 5.97 -4.37 -9.36
CA ALA A 148 6.73 -4.34 -8.12
C ALA A 148 8.26 -4.31 -8.36
N LEU A 149 8.76 -5.00 -9.38
CA LEU A 149 10.17 -4.93 -9.78
C LEU A 149 10.54 -3.56 -10.36
N LEU A 150 9.65 -2.95 -11.13
CA LEU A 150 9.86 -1.62 -11.71
C LEU A 150 9.91 -0.53 -10.64
N VAL A 151 9.04 -0.60 -9.62
CA VAL A 151 9.10 0.29 -8.45
C VAL A 151 10.45 0.18 -7.74
N ASN A 152 11.02 -1.02 -7.61
CA ASN A 152 12.36 -1.16 -7.02
C ASN A 152 13.45 -0.53 -7.89
N GLN A 153 13.31 -0.56 -9.23
CA GLN A 153 14.24 0.12 -10.13
C GLN A 153 14.08 1.65 -10.07
N GLU A 154 12.85 2.14 -9.96
CA GLU A 154 12.54 3.56 -9.75
C GLU A 154 13.28 4.09 -8.51
N GLU A 155 13.23 3.37 -7.38
CA GLU A 155 13.94 3.77 -6.16
C GLU A 155 15.48 3.81 -6.34
N VAL A 156 16.05 2.92 -7.17
CA VAL A 156 17.48 2.99 -7.51
C VAL A 156 17.79 4.29 -8.25
N PHE A 157 16.96 4.68 -9.22
CA PHE A 157 17.14 5.94 -9.95
C PHE A 157 16.97 7.16 -9.05
N LYS A 158 16.01 7.16 -8.13
CA LYS A 158 15.86 8.24 -7.13
C LYS A 158 17.12 8.42 -6.31
N VAL A 159 17.70 7.32 -5.81
CA VAL A 159 18.96 7.37 -5.05
C VAL A 159 20.11 7.92 -5.89
N LEU A 160 20.23 7.49 -7.15
CA LEU A 160 21.26 8.01 -8.07
C LEU A 160 21.08 9.51 -8.33
N LEU A 161 19.85 9.96 -8.60
CA LEU A 161 19.50 11.36 -8.81
C LEU A 161 19.77 12.21 -7.55
N GLN A 162 19.56 11.66 -6.35
CA GLN A 162 19.87 12.33 -5.09
C GLN A 162 21.38 12.47 -4.83
N GLN A 163 22.17 11.47 -5.23
CA GLN A 163 23.62 11.43 -4.99
C GLN A 163 24.45 12.13 -6.07
N THR A 164 23.87 12.37 -7.23
CA THR A 164 24.56 12.99 -8.36
C THR A 164 24.94 14.45 -8.07
N THR A 165 26.14 14.84 -8.49
CA THR A 165 26.75 16.16 -8.25
C THR A 165 27.02 16.97 -9.53
N SER A 166 26.62 16.50 -10.72
CA SER A 166 26.83 17.22 -11.97
C SER A 166 25.66 17.07 -12.94
N LEU A 167 25.46 18.09 -13.79
CA LEU A 167 24.42 18.08 -14.83
C LEU A 167 24.66 16.95 -15.85
N ASP A 168 25.91 16.75 -16.29
CA ASP A 168 26.26 15.66 -17.23
C ASP A 168 25.88 14.27 -16.70
N ALA A 169 25.97 14.05 -15.39
CA ALA A 169 25.58 12.79 -14.78
C ALA A 169 24.05 12.67 -14.66
N ILE A 170 23.33 13.77 -14.41
CA ILE A 170 21.86 13.81 -14.46
C ILE A 170 21.37 13.47 -15.87
N ASP A 171 21.96 14.09 -16.91
CA ASP A 171 21.56 13.86 -18.29
C ASP A 171 21.82 12.41 -18.71
N LYS A 172 22.90 11.78 -18.22
CA LYS A 172 23.14 10.35 -18.45
C LYS A 172 22.07 9.47 -17.80
N ILE A 173 21.66 9.80 -16.58
CA ILE A 173 20.60 9.08 -15.86
C ILE A 173 19.25 9.24 -16.59
N GLU A 174 18.90 10.47 -16.98
CA GLU A 174 17.67 10.75 -17.75
C GLU A 174 17.64 9.98 -19.07
N ASN A 175 18.76 9.97 -19.82
CA ASN A 175 18.88 9.16 -21.04
C ASN A 175 18.70 7.66 -20.78
N GLU A 176 19.20 7.13 -19.66
CA GLU A 176 18.97 5.73 -19.29
C GLU A 176 17.49 5.46 -18.97
N ILE A 177 16.85 6.37 -18.22
CA ILE A 177 15.43 6.32 -17.89
C ILE A 177 14.59 6.33 -19.18
N GLU A 178 14.84 7.26 -20.11
CA GLU A 178 14.14 7.34 -21.39
C GLU A 178 14.28 6.05 -22.22
N ASN A 179 15.50 5.51 -22.31
CA ASN A 179 15.75 4.27 -23.04
C ASN A 179 14.99 3.09 -22.42
N LYS A 180 14.95 3.02 -21.10
CA LYS A 180 14.15 2.01 -20.38
C LYS A 180 12.66 2.24 -20.61
N ASN A 181 12.16 3.47 -20.56
CA ASN A 181 10.75 3.80 -20.78
C ASN A 181 10.29 3.33 -22.17
N ARG A 182 11.06 3.62 -23.23
CA ARG A 182 10.75 3.16 -24.59
C ARG A 182 10.64 1.64 -24.71
N LEU A 183 11.47 0.89 -23.97
CA LEU A 183 11.39 -0.58 -23.92
C LEU A 183 10.15 -1.05 -23.15
N LEU A 184 9.80 -0.36 -22.06
CA LEU A 184 8.62 -0.64 -21.26
C LEU A 184 7.33 -0.35 -22.03
N ASP A 185 7.23 0.78 -22.73
CA ASP A 185 6.09 1.15 -23.57
C ASP A 185 5.83 0.07 -24.63
N GLY A 186 6.87 -0.30 -25.39
CA GLY A 186 6.75 -1.35 -26.40
C GLY A 186 6.43 -2.72 -25.81
N ALA A 187 6.82 -3.02 -24.57
CA ALA A 187 6.42 -4.25 -23.88
C ALA A 187 4.97 -4.19 -23.41
N LEU A 188 4.53 -3.05 -22.86
CA LEU A 188 3.19 -2.82 -22.35
C LEU A 188 2.16 -2.92 -23.48
N GLU A 189 2.41 -2.32 -24.64
CA GLU A 189 1.56 -2.42 -25.83
C GLU A 189 1.35 -3.87 -26.31
N ARG A 190 2.35 -4.74 -26.11
CA ARG A 190 2.27 -6.16 -26.46
C ARG A 190 1.56 -7.01 -25.40
N LEU A 191 1.61 -6.60 -24.14
CA LEU A 191 1.10 -7.36 -23.01
C LEU A 191 -0.32 -6.97 -22.61
N LEU A 192 -0.70 -5.71 -22.80
CA LEU A 192 -2.03 -5.18 -22.54
C LEU A 192 -2.82 -4.98 -23.84
N PRO A 193 -3.93 -5.69 -24.03
CA PRO A 193 -4.80 -5.47 -25.18
C PRO A 193 -5.63 -4.21 -24.97
N TYR A 194 -5.14 -3.08 -25.47
CA TYR A 194 -5.91 -1.83 -25.44
C TYR A 194 -7.18 -1.96 -26.30
N PRO A 195 -8.37 -1.65 -25.77
CA PRO A 195 -9.59 -1.71 -26.56
C PRO A 195 -9.59 -0.64 -27.64
N LYS A 196 -10.12 -1.01 -28.81
CA LYS A 196 -10.40 -0.05 -29.90
C LYS A 196 -11.75 0.65 -29.74
N ASP A 197 -12.62 0.06 -28.93
CA ASP A 197 -13.95 0.55 -28.63
C ASP A 197 -13.88 1.61 -27.50
N GLU A 198 -14.37 2.82 -27.79
CA GLU A 198 -14.34 3.95 -26.86
C GLU A 198 -15.19 3.72 -25.60
N LEU A 199 -16.29 2.96 -25.71
CA LEU A 199 -17.12 2.61 -24.56
C LEU A 199 -16.35 1.70 -23.61
N VAL A 200 -15.67 0.68 -24.14
CA VAL A 200 -14.81 -0.21 -23.35
C VAL A 200 -13.63 0.54 -22.74
N ALA A 201 -13.00 1.43 -23.50
CA ALA A 201 -11.93 2.29 -22.99
C ALA A 201 -12.42 3.17 -21.83
N GLY A 202 -13.61 3.76 -21.95
CA GLY A 202 -14.26 4.52 -20.88
C GLY A 202 -14.49 3.68 -19.62
N GLN A 203 -14.94 2.43 -19.77
CA GLN A 203 -15.11 1.52 -18.64
C GLN A 203 -13.79 1.14 -17.96
N ILE A 204 -12.72 0.91 -18.74
CA ILE A 204 -11.37 0.69 -18.18
C ILE A 204 -10.95 1.89 -17.33
N ILE A 205 -11.10 3.12 -17.84
CA ILE A 205 -10.73 4.33 -17.10
C ILE A 205 -11.51 4.42 -15.78
N ASN A 206 -12.82 4.11 -15.79
CA ASN A 206 -13.64 4.10 -14.59
C ASN A 206 -13.14 3.07 -13.56
N ILE A 207 -12.80 1.85 -14.00
CA ILE A 207 -12.22 0.82 -13.13
C ILE A 207 -10.88 1.29 -12.55
N LEU A 208 -9.99 1.87 -13.36
CA LEU A 208 -8.68 2.36 -12.90
C LEU A 208 -8.82 3.48 -11.88
N LYS A 209 -9.75 4.43 -12.09
CA LYS A 209 -10.05 5.50 -11.12
C LYS A 209 -10.62 4.96 -9.80
N ALA A 210 -11.50 3.97 -9.87
CA ALA A 210 -12.09 3.34 -8.69
C ALA A 210 -11.10 2.42 -7.94
N ASN A 211 -10.07 1.93 -8.63
CA ASN A 211 -9.11 0.94 -8.11
C ASN A 211 -7.68 1.44 -8.27
N ARG A 212 -7.27 2.32 -7.34
CA ARG A 212 -5.95 2.97 -7.36
C ARG A 212 -4.78 2.00 -7.44
N HIS A 213 -4.89 0.79 -6.89
CA HIS A 213 -3.83 -0.21 -6.99
C HIS A 213 -3.64 -0.73 -8.42
N LEU A 214 -4.70 -0.85 -9.23
CA LEU A 214 -4.60 -1.20 -10.65
C LEU A 214 -3.99 -0.04 -11.44
N LEU A 215 -4.37 1.19 -11.13
CA LEU A 215 -3.77 2.38 -11.75
C LEU A 215 -2.26 2.44 -11.46
N LYS A 216 -1.82 2.18 -10.22
CA LYS A 216 -0.40 2.13 -9.85
C LYS A 216 0.38 1.08 -10.65
N VAL A 217 -0.24 -0.06 -10.96
CA VAL A 217 0.40 -1.06 -11.83
C VAL A 217 0.68 -0.46 -13.19
N LEU A 218 -0.30 0.20 -13.82
CA LEU A 218 -0.09 0.86 -15.11
C LEU A 218 0.99 1.95 -15.04
N GLN A 219 0.93 2.81 -14.02
CA GLN A 219 1.88 3.92 -13.83
C GLN A 219 3.32 3.46 -13.64
N SER A 220 3.55 2.28 -13.04
CA SER A 220 4.91 1.75 -12.87
C SER A 220 5.64 1.43 -14.18
N PHE A 221 4.93 1.37 -15.31
CA PHE A 221 5.53 1.18 -16.63
C PHE A 221 5.93 2.51 -17.29
N ASP A 222 5.53 3.65 -16.73
CA ASP A 222 5.95 4.98 -17.17
C ASP A 222 6.96 5.59 -16.19
N LEU A 223 8.16 5.00 -16.20
CA LEU A 223 9.27 5.34 -15.31
C LEU A 223 9.72 6.79 -15.46
N HIS A 224 9.61 7.35 -16.67
CA HIS A 224 9.99 8.73 -16.91
C HIS A 224 9.03 9.71 -16.25
N GLU A 225 7.72 9.52 -16.41
CA GLU A 225 6.71 10.35 -15.76
C GLU A 225 6.82 10.25 -14.22
N THR A 226 7.07 9.06 -13.67
CA THR A 226 7.20 8.90 -12.21
C THR A 226 8.46 9.54 -11.62
N LEU A 227 9.53 9.70 -12.40
CA LEU A 227 10.81 10.29 -11.97
C LEU A 227 11.01 11.74 -12.38
N MET A 228 10.07 12.35 -13.11
CA MET A 228 10.20 13.72 -13.63
C MET A 228 10.53 14.72 -12.53
N ASP A 229 9.78 14.69 -11.41
CA ASP A 229 10.02 15.57 -10.28
C ASP A 229 11.40 15.34 -9.65
N ASP A 230 11.85 14.09 -9.55
CA ASP A 230 13.17 13.75 -9.01
C ASP A 230 14.31 14.28 -9.90
N ILE A 231 14.14 14.20 -11.23
CA ILE A 231 15.08 14.77 -12.21
C ILE A 231 15.14 16.29 -12.07
N LEU A 232 13.98 16.95 -12.02
CA LEU A 232 13.89 18.41 -11.85
C LEU A 232 14.51 18.87 -10.53
N ASN A 233 14.25 18.15 -9.44
CA ASN A 233 14.82 18.43 -8.13
C ASN A 233 16.34 18.23 -8.11
N ALA A 234 16.86 17.18 -8.77
CA ALA A 234 18.29 16.97 -8.91
C ALA A 234 18.96 18.13 -9.66
N ARG A 235 18.37 18.58 -10.78
CA ARG A 235 18.86 19.74 -11.54
C ARG A 235 18.87 21.00 -10.68
N ALA A 236 17.76 21.29 -10.01
CA ALA A 236 17.63 22.47 -9.15
C ALA A 236 18.69 22.51 -8.04
N ARG A 237 19.00 21.35 -7.43
CA ARG A 237 20.06 21.23 -6.40
C ARG A 237 21.43 21.62 -6.95
N ILE A 238 21.80 21.11 -8.12
CA ILE A 238 23.10 21.44 -8.74
C ILE A 238 23.20 22.94 -9.06
N PHE A 239 22.13 23.54 -9.58
CA PHE A 239 22.12 24.98 -9.85
C PHE A 239 22.25 25.81 -8.55
N ALA A 240 21.53 25.44 -7.49
CA ALA A 240 21.62 26.11 -6.20
C ALA A 240 23.02 26.02 -5.57
N ASP A 241 23.67 24.85 -5.68
CA ASP A 241 25.05 24.68 -5.21
C ASP A 241 26.02 25.55 -6.04
N THR A 242 25.85 25.60 -7.35
CA THR A 242 26.70 26.38 -8.27
C THR A 242 26.58 27.90 -8.02
N ASP A 243 25.37 28.41 -7.76
CA ASP A 243 25.13 29.81 -7.41
C ASP A 243 25.67 30.17 -6.02
N SER A 244 25.66 29.23 -5.07
CA SER A 244 26.28 29.43 -3.75
C SER A 244 27.80 29.64 -3.84
N TYR A 245 28.48 28.94 -4.76
CA TYR A 245 29.92 29.11 -5.00
C TYR A 245 30.26 30.40 -5.77
N ALA A 246 29.39 30.86 -6.68
CA ALA A 246 29.58 32.10 -7.42
C ALA A 246 29.45 33.35 -6.51
N SER A 247 28.61 33.29 -5.47
CA SER A 247 28.44 34.38 -4.49
C SER A 247 29.52 34.46 -3.40
N ALA A 248 30.44 33.47 -3.34
CA ALA A 248 31.46 33.36 -2.29
C ALA A 248 32.88 33.74 -2.74
N GLN A 249 33.08 34.24 -3.97
CA GLN A 249 34.40 34.70 -4.41
C GLN A 249 34.70 36.11 -3.85
N PRO A 250 35.78 36.30 -3.07
CA PRO A 250 36.22 37.64 -2.70
C PRO A 250 36.76 38.35 -3.94
N VAL A 251 36.25 39.54 -4.20
CA VAL A 251 36.82 40.48 -5.17
C VAL A 251 38.23 40.82 -4.69
N CYS A 252 39.25 40.34 -5.41
CA CYS A 252 40.63 40.77 -5.22
C CYS A 252 40.82 42.25 -5.59
#